data_AF-A0A0M9VNC2-F1
#
_entry.id   AF-A0A0M9VNC2-F1
#
_cell.length_a   1.000
_cell.length_b   1.000
_cell.length_c   1.000
_cell.angle_alpha   90.00
_cell.angle_beta   90.00
_cell.angle_gamma   90.00
#
_symmetry.space_group_name_H-M   'P 1'
#
loop_
_entity.id
_entity.type
_entity.pdbx_description
1 polymer ?
#
loop_
_entity_poly.entity_id
_entity_poly.type
_entity_poly.pdbx_seq_one_letter_code
_entity_poly.pdbx_strand_id
1 'polypeptide(L)'
;MSSNIPPFLQMIGLQKTEDPWVFEGTSLPLPLGNLRPIAYGGFAIATAINAAGQTMPKDGHFVPYSLTGHFLGPASLKTPYVCEVQPVRDTRTFCTRFVTVKQRSSKGDLRSVLSITLDLINSPDSTKEALQKAKEAGIEPACKGSLLRYGASPPWVVEHANDLLPFDKISAQLVKSGEIDASVVKMQSDFLDLWNKLFEMRPVPHSVLFQNSMGMSDQPTTQDKLAITQRRSFDWMHMNHRLPAVDGSEGPVPAGPNGTLPVPAVIAHIAVMAFALDGAIAFAPLSLANKSIFDAEAASTLEFAQRFHTDVPDMNQWLLREILPINAGWQRTYSEARLFDHDGHHIATCSQQCVLRPADGDVVAEPWPAPKPMPTPASKL
;
A
#
# COMPACT_ATOMS: atom_id res chain seq x y z
N MET A 1 10.08 16.62 -25.99
CA MET A 1 9.17 17.12 -24.93
C MET A 1 9.02 15.98 -23.93
N SER A 2 9.60 16.08 -22.74
CA SER A 2 9.37 15.07 -21.70
C SER A 2 7.87 15.05 -21.38
N SER A 3 7.21 13.91 -21.53
CA SER A 3 5.81 13.75 -21.16
C SER A 3 5.63 14.16 -19.70
N ASN A 4 4.68 15.07 -19.43
CA ASN A 4 4.37 15.60 -18.10
C ASN A 4 3.63 14.57 -17.20
N ILE A 5 3.92 13.27 -17.40
CA ILE A 5 3.25 12.13 -16.78
C ILE A 5 4.13 11.64 -15.63
N PRO A 6 3.63 11.58 -14.39
CA PRO A 6 4.36 11.01 -13.26
C PRO A 6 4.93 9.62 -13.60
N PRO A 7 6.23 9.35 -13.35
CA PRO A 7 6.88 8.09 -13.72
C PRO A 7 6.14 6.84 -13.27
N PHE A 8 5.56 6.86 -12.06
CA PHE A 8 4.73 5.76 -11.55
C PHE A 8 3.57 5.40 -12.49
N LEU A 9 2.88 6.41 -13.02
CA LEU A 9 1.72 6.19 -13.89
C LEU A 9 2.11 5.67 -15.27
N GLN A 10 3.35 5.92 -15.71
CA GLN A 10 3.90 5.26 -16.89
C GLN A 10 4.14 3.76 -16.63
N MET A 11 4.58 3.40 -15.41
CA MET A 11 4.81 2.00 -15.03
C MET A 11 3.53 1.17 -14.95
N ILE A 12 2.38 1.80 -14.67
CA ILE A 12 1.06 1.15 -14.66
C ILE A 12 0.21 1.50 -15.89
N GLY A 13 0.85 2.01 -16.95
CA GLY A 13 0.19 2.43 -18.18
C GLY A 13 -0.53 1.28 -18.89
N LEU A 14 -1.63 1.62 -19.56
CA LEU A 14 -2.48 0.67 -20.27
C LEU A 14 -2.77 1.16 -21.69
N GLN A 15 -2.95 0.24 -22.62
CA GLN A 15 -3.51 0.46 -23.95
C GLN A 15 -4.79 -0.35 -24.13
N LYS A 16 -5.68 0.11 -25.03
CA LYS A 16 -6.89 -0.64 -25.40
C LYS A 16 -6.55 -1.85 -26.24
N THR A 17 -7.36 -2.89 -26.12
CA THR A 17 -7.42 -3.98 -27.08
C THR A 17 -8.69 -3.87 -27.94
N GLU A 18 -8.93 -4.83 -28.83
CA GLU A 18 -10.18 -4.93 -29.58
C GLU A 18 -11.39 -5.21 -28.67
N ASP A 19 -11.18 -5.89 -27.54
CA ASP A 19 -12.20 -6.08 -26.52
C ASP A 19 -12.22 -4.85 -25.59
N PRO A 20 -13.36 -4.14 -25.47
CA PRO A 20 -13.48 -2.94 -24.63
C PRO A 20 -13.26 -3.20 -23.13
N TRP A 21 -13.28 -4.45 -22.70
CA TRP A 21 -13.08 -4.88 -21.31
C TRP A 21 -11.70 -5.44 -21.03
N VAL A 22 -10.83 -5.49 -22.05
CA VAL A 22 -9.46 -6.01 -21.92
C VAL A 22 -8.45 -4.93 -22.27
N PHE A 23 -7.48 -4.76 -21.37
CA PHE A 23 -6.41 -3.78 -21.48
C PHE A 23 -5.05 -4.46 -21.41
N GLU A 24 -4.10 -3.97 -22.18
CA GLU A 24 -2.72 -4.46 -22.16
C GLU A 24 -1.79 -3.42 -21.51
N GLY A 25 -0.91 -3.88 -20.64
CA GLY A 25 0.09 -3.04 -19.98
C GLY A 25 1.13 -2.56 -20.97
N THR A 26 1.52 -1.29 -20.86
CA THR A 26 2.54 -0.68 -21.72
C THR A 26 3.95 -0.73 -21.13
N SER A 27 4.08 -1.25 -19.90
CA SER A 27 5.31 -1.31 -19.13
C SER A 27 5.51 -2.66 -18.45
N LEU A 28 6.76 -2.97 -18.12
CA LEU A 28 7.11 -4.14 -17.31
C LEU A 28 7.05 -3.80 -15.82
N PRO A 29 6.52 -4.71 -14.98
CA PRO A 29 6.56 -4.51 -13.53
C PRO A 29 7.99 -4.65 -12.99
N LEU A 30 8.26 -4.00 -11.86
CA LEU A 30 9.56 -4.05 -11.18
C LEU A 30 9.46 -4.86 -9.87
N PRO A 31 10.58 -5.43 -9.38
CA PRO A 31 10.62 -6.08 -8.08
C PRO A 31 10.67 -5.04 -6.95
N LEU A 32 10.28 -5.46 -5.75
CA LEU A 32 10.50 -4.73 -4.50
C LEU A 32 10.66 -5.74 -3.38
N GLY A 33 11.74 -5.63 -2.62
CA GLY A 33 11.89 -6.35 -1.36
C GLY A 33 11.69 -7.87 -1.43
N ASN A 34 12.26 -8.53 -2.45
CA ASN A 34 12.14 -9.98 -2.60
C ASN A 34 13.46 -10.60 -3.07
N LEU A 35 13.84 -11.74 -2.49
CA LEU A 35 15.02 -12.51 -2.89
C LEU A 35 14.81 -13.22 -4.24
N ARG A 36 13.56 -13.51 -4.61
CA ARG A 36 13.20 -14.09 -5.90
C ARG A 36 12.94 -12.97 -6.92
N PRO A 37 13.30 -13.15 -8.20
CA PRO A 37 13.08 -12.16 -9.26
C PRO A 37 11.61 -12.13 -9.70
N ILE A 38 10.71 -11.79 -8.78
CA ILE A 38 9.28 -11.68 -9.01
C ILE A 38 8.83 -10.22 -8.91
N ALA A 39 7.78 -9.88 -9.66
CA ALA A 39 7.19 -8.55 -9.61
C ALA A 39 6.61 -8.25 -8.24
N TYR A 40 6.74 -6.99 -7.82
CA TYR A 40 6.07 -6.49 -6.63
C TYR A 40 4.55 -6.50 -6.81
N GLY A 41 3.82 -7.03 -5.81
CA GLY A 41 2.37 -7.20 -5.85
C GLY A 41 1.61 -5.90 -6.09
N GLY A 42 2.09 -4.80 -5.48
CA GLY A 42 1.53 -3.47 -5.64
C GLY A 42 1.43 -2.98 -7.09
N PHE A 43 2.29 -3.45 -8.01
CA PHE A 43 2.12 -3.12 -9.43
C PHE A 43 0.89 -3.79 -10.03
N ALA A 44 0.69 -5.08 -9.77
CA ALA A 44 -0.49 -5.77 -10.27
C ALA A 44 -1.78 -5.13 -9.72
N ILE A 45 -1.79 -4.73 -8.44
CA ILE A 45 -2.90 -4.01 -7.81
C ILE A 45 -3.13 -2.67 -8.50
N ALA A 46 -2.10 -1.84 -8.63
CA ALA A 46 -2.21 -0.50 -9.20
C ALA A 46 -2.60 -0.52 -10.69
N THR A 47 -2.07 -1.46 -11.49
CA THR A 47 -2.47 -1.63 -12.89
C THR A 47 -3.92 -2.11 -13.01
N ALA A 48 -4.38 -3.00 -12.12
CA ALA A 48 -5.77 -3.42 -12.09
C ALA A 48 -6.73 -2.27 -11.74
N ILE A 49 -6.35 -1.41 -10.79
CA ILE A 49 -7.11 -0.21 -10.44
C ILE A 49 -7.17 0.77 -11.62
N ASN A 50 -6.07 0.96 -12.34
CA ASN A 50 -6.06 1.76 -13.57
C ASN A 50 -7.06 1.18 -14.59
N ALA A 51 -7.01 -0.13 -14.84
CA ALA A 51 -7.91 -0.81 -15.79
C ALA A 51 -9.39 -0.66 -15.38
N ALA A 52 -9.70 -0.84 -14.09
CA ALA A 52 -11.04 -0.59 -13.56
C ALA A 52 -11.49 0.85 -13.87
N GLY A 53 -10.63 1.83 -13.58
CA GLY A 53 -10.87 3.26 -13.82
C GLY A 53 -11.17 3.61 -15.28
N GLN A 54 -10.57 2.91 -16.25
CA GLN A 54 -10.85 3.12 -17.68
C GLN A 54 -12.30 2.77 -18.09
N THR A 55 -12.98 1.97 -17.28
CA THR A 55 -14.31 1.41 -17.59
C THR A 55 -15.43 2.00 -16.72
N MET A 56 -15.11 2.95 -15.85
CA MET A 56 -16.09 3.54 -14.94
C MET A 56 -17.04 4.52 -15.65
N PRO A 57 -18.27 4.71 -15.13
CA PRO A 57 -19.15 5.77 -15.62
C PRO A 57 -18.48 7.14 -15.52
N LYS A 58 -18.64 7.95 -16.56
CA LYS A 58 -18.10 9.32 -16.60
C LYS A 58 -19.00 10.33 -15.90
N ASP A 59 -20.28 9.97 -15.74
CA ASP A 59 -21.30 10.81 -15.13
C ASP A 59 -21.30 10.56 -13.61
N GLY A 60 -20.35 11.16 -12.89
CA GLY A 60 -20.23 11.07 -11.43
C GLY A 60 -18.82 11.30 -10.91
N HIS A 61 -18.70 11.62 -9.62
CA HIS A 61 -17.41 11.71 -8.93
C HIS A 61 -17.27 10.49 -8.03
N PHE A 62 -16.72 9.40 -8.56
CA PHE A 62 -16.61 8.14 -7.84
C PHE A 62 -15.28 8.03 -7.10
N VAL A 63 -15.36 7.71 -5.82
CA VAL A 63 -14.22 7.53 -4.90
C VAL A 63 -14.29 6.13 -4.29
N PRO A 64 -13.15 5.47 -3.99
CA PRO A 64 -13.19 4.11 -3.50
C PRO A 64 -13.62 4.07 -2.03
N TYR A 65 -14.27 2.99 -1.63
CA TYR A 65 -14.47 2.66 -0.21
C TYR A 65 -13.92 1.28 0.16
N SER A 66 -13.76 0.39 -0.82
CA SER A 66 -13.25 -0.96 -0.61
C SER A 66 -12.48 -1.46 -1.82
N LEU A 67 -11.38 -2.15 -1.54
CA LEU A 67 -10.63 -2.96 -2.50
C LEU A 67 -10.27 -4.28 -1.83
N THR A 68 -10.56 -5.41 -2.47
CA THR A 68 -10.19 -6.74 -1.95
C THR A 68 -9.59 -7.58 -3.05
N GLY A 69 -8.64 -8.46 -2.74
CA GLY A 69 -8.05 -9.30 -3.77
C GLY A 69 -7.28 -10.51 -3.28
N HIS A 70 -6.99 -11.38 -4.24
CA HIS A 70 -6.20 -12.61 -4.04
C HIS A 70 -5.07 -12.67 -5.06
N PHE A 71 -3.84 -12.87 -4.58
CA PHE A 71 -2.70 -13.19 -5.44
C PHE A 71 -2.80 -14.66 -5.87
N LEU A 72 -2.87 -14.89 -7.17
CA LEU A 72 -3.08 -16.21 -7.78
C LEU A 72 -1.76 -16.87 -8.19
N GLY A 73 -0.66 -16.13 -8.12
CA GLY A 73 0.68 -16.64 -8.26
C GLY A 73 1.71 -15.57 -8.60
N PRO A 74 3.01 -15.93 -8.64
CA PRO A 74 4.08 -14.97 -8.90
C PRO A 74 3.93 -14.38 -10.30
N ALA A 75 4.12 -13.07 -10.38
CA ALA A 75 4.17 -12.32 -11.63
C ALA A 75 5.62 -12.20 -12.13
N SER A 76 5.78 -12.34 -13.44
CA SER A 76 7.03 -12.20 -14.19
C SER A 76 7.44 -10.73 -14.31
N LEU A 77 8.75 -10.47 -14.23
CA LEU A 77 9.36 -9.16 -14.53
C LEU A 77 9.53 -8.91 -16.04
N LYS A 78 9.27 -9.91 -16.89
CA LYS A 78 9.63 -9.91 -18.31
C LYS A 78 8.43 -9.75 -19.25
N THR A 79 7.22 -9.76 -18.72
CA THR A 79 5.99 -9.68 -19.51
C THR A 79 5.04 -8.64 -18.92
N PRO A 80 4.43 -7.76 -19.74
CA PRO A 80 3.42 -6.83 -19.26
C PRO A 80 2.17 -7.56 -18.74
N TYR A 81 1.37 -6.85 -17.96
CA TYR A 81 0.07 -7.34 -17.52
C TYR A 81 -0.98 -7.26 -18.62
N VAL A 82 -1.95 -8.16 -18.59
CA VAL A 82 -3.22 -8.05 -19.32
C VAL A 82 -4.32 -8.00 -18.27
N CYS A 83 -5.14 -6.96 -18.28
CA CYS A 83 -6.21 -6.76 -17.31
C CYS A 83 -7.55 -6.99 -17.99
N GLU A 84 -8.30 -7.97 -17.49
CA GLU A 84 -9.68 -8.24 -17.89
C GLU A 84 -10.61 -7.67 -16.83
N VAL A 85 -11.46 -6.72 -17.24
CA VAL A 85 -12.36 -5.98 -16.36
C VAL A 85 -13.78 -6.45 -16.56
N GLN A 86 -14.44 -6.88 -15.50
CA GLN A 86 -15.85 -7.21 -15.49
C GLN A 86 -16.64 -6.11 -14.74
N PRO A 87 -17.63 -5.46 -15.38
CA PRO A 87 -18.56 -4.58 -14.70
C PRO A 87 -19.48 -5.43 -13.82
N VAL A 88 -19.49 -5.18 -12.53
CA VAL A 88 -20.36 -5.91 -11.57
C VAL A 88 -21.60 -5.09 -11.25
N ARG A 89 -21.43 -3.76 -11.11
CA ARG A 89 -22.50 -2.84 -10.74
C ARG A 89 -22.21 -1.45 -11.29
N ASP A 90 -23.21 -0.86 -11.93
CA ASP A 90 -23.24 0.55 -12.33
C ASP A 90 -24.59 1.15 -11.94
N THR A 91 -24.58 2.05 -10.96
CA THR A 91 -25.74 2.78 -10.50
C THR A 91 -25.38 4.25 -10.32
N ARG A 92 -26.38 5.11 -10.06
CA ARG A 92 -26.14 6.53 -9.74
C ARG A 92 -25.24 6.73 -8.51
N THR A 93 -25.25 5.76 -7.58
CA THR A 93 -24.58 5.88 -6.28
C THR A 93 -23.33 5.02 -6.19
N PHE A 94 -23.31 3.85 -6.81
CA PHE A 94 -22.23 2.88 -6.65
C PHE A 94 -21.73 2.34 -7.99
N CYS A 95 -20.42 2.11 -8.05
CA CYS A 95 -19.71 1.48 -9.14
C CYS A 95 -18.86 0.33 -8.58
N THR A 96 -18.97 -0.87 -9.15
CA THR A 96 -18.15 -2.02 -8.75
C THR A 96 -17.51 -2.65 -9.99
N ARG A 97 -16.21 -2.92 -9.91
CA ARG A 97 -15.42 -3.60 -10.95
C ARG A 97 -14.72 -4.81 -10.37
N PHE A 98 -14.81 -5.93 -11.05
CA PHE A 98 -13.95 -7.09 -10.79
C PHE A 98 -12.87 -7.12 -11.87
N VAL A 99 -11.60 -7.25 -11.49
CA VAL A 99 -10.48 -7.27 -12.44
C VAL A 99 -9.64 -8.51 -12.23
N THR A 100 -9.42 -9.27 -13.30
CA THR A 100 -8.42 -10.34 -13.32
C THR A 100 -7.19 -9.85 -14.06
N VAL A 101 -6.05 -9.87 -13.37
CA VAL A 101 -4.75 -9.55 -13.98
C VAL A 101 -4.08 -10.85 -14.41
N LYS A 102 -3.62 -10.88 -15.65
CA LYS A 102 -2.97 -12.02 -16.28
C LYS A 102 -1.61 -11.62 -16.86
N GLN A 103 -0.77 -12.60 -17.14
CA GLN A 103 0.43 -12.44 -17.96
C GLN A 103 0.50 -13.54 -19.00
N ARG A 104 0.99 -13.21 -20.19
CA ARG A 104 1.31 -14.21 -21.23
C ARG A 104 2.51 -15.01 -20.79
N SER A 105 2.38 -16.34 -20.85
CA SER A 105 3.49 -17.27 -20.68
C SER A 105 4.35 -17.33 -21.95
N SER A 106 5.51 -18.00 -21.86
CA SER A 106 6.35 -18.26 -23.04
C SER A 106 5.67 -19.12 -24.11
N LYS A 107 4.60 -19.85 -23.75
CA LYS A 107 3.78 -20.66 -24.67
C LYS A 107 2.64 -19.86 -25.31
N GLY A 108 2.47 -18.59 -24.94
CA GLY A 108 1.38 -17.72 -25.42
C GLY A 108 0.13 -17.72 -24.54
N ASP A 109 -0.04 -18.73 -23.67
CA ASP A 109 -1.21 -18.83 -22.79
C ASP A 109 -1.26 -17.70 -21.75
N LEU A 110 -2.44 -17.16 -21.47
CA LEU A 110 -2.66 -16.19 -20.41
C LEU A 110 -2.87 -16.89 -19.06
N ARG A 111 -2.03 -16.56 -18.08
CA ARG A 111 -2.12 -17.05 -16.70
C ARG A 111 -2.50 -15.92 -15.76
N SER A 112 -3.54 -16.13 -14.95
CA SER A 112 -3.92 -15.18 -13.90
C SER A 112 -2.89 -15.11 -12.78
N VAL A 113 -2.58 -13.90 -12.33
CA VAL A 113 -1.63 -13.60 -11.25
C VAL A 113 -2.28 -12.85 -10.09
N LEU A 114 -3.38 -12.14 -10.33
CA LEU A 114 -4.14 -11.40 -9.32
C LEU A 114 -5.61 -11.35 -9.74
N SER A 115 -6.51 -11.36 -8.75
CA SER A 115 -7.89 -10.92 -8.93
C SER A 115 -8.24 -9.89 -7.87
N ILE A 116 -8.97 -8.83 -8.26
CA ILE A 116 -9.46 -7.80 -7.34
C ILE A 116 -10.92 -7.49 -7.56
N THR A 117 -11.60 -7.04 -6.50
CA THR A 117 -12.86 -6.29 -6.57
C THR A 117 -12.61 -4.90 -6.06
N LEU A 118 -12.88 -3.89 -6.89
CA LEU A 118 -12.83 -2.48 -6.54
C LEU A 118 -14.25 -1.92 -6.46
N ASP A 119 -14.58 -1.35 -5.30
CA ASP A 119 -15.87 -0.79 -4.99
C ASP A 119 -15.76 0.72 -4.74
N LEU A 120 -16.59 1.48 -5.44
CA LEU A 120 -16.61 2.93 -5.41
C LEU A 120 -18.02 3.47 -5.17
N ILE A 121 -18.07 4.65 -4.56
CA ILE A 121 -19.28 5.41 -4.28
C ILE A 121 -19.19 6.79 -4.93
N ASN A 122 -20.30 7.28 -5.45
CA ASN A 122 -20.42 8.64 -5.97
C ASN A 122 -20.44 9.62 -4.81
N SER A 123 -19.41 10.46 -4.70
CA SER A 123 -19.26 11.47 -3.66
C SER A 123 -19.34 12.88 -4.26
N PRO A 124 -20.54 13.48 -4.34
CA PRO A 124 -20.68 14.86 -4.83
C PRO A 124 -20.12 15.89 -3.83
N ASP A 125 -19.84 15.49 -2.59
CA ASP A 125 -19.32 16.36 -1.55
C ASP A 125 -17.79 16.48 -1.54
N SER A 126 -17.09 15.63 -2.31
CA SER A 126 -15.64 15.69 -2.52
C SER A 126 -15.22 16.30 -3.86
N THR A 127 -16.14 16.93 -4.59
CA THR A 127 -15.80 17.71 -5.79
C THR A 127 -15.08 19.00 -5.42
N LYS A 128 -14.33 19.59 -6.36
CA LYS A 128 -13.67 20.90 -6.20
C LYS A 128 -14.59 21.96 -5.60
N GLU A 129 -15.78 22.14 -6.16
CA GLU A 129 -16.73 23.17 -5.71
C GLU A 129 -17.26 22.88 -4.31
N ALA A 130 -17.50 21.61 -3.97
CA ALA A 130 -17.99 21.21 -2.66
C ALA A 130 -16.92 21.38 -1.57
N LEU A 131 -15.67 20.98 -1.86
CA LEU A 131 -14.53 21.14 -0.98
C LEU A 131 -14.20 22.61 -0.74
N GLN A 132 -14.24 23.44 -1.79
CA GLN A 132 -14.03 24.88 -1.66
C GLN A 132 -15.08 25.54 -0.76
N LYS A 133 -16.37 25.18 -0.93
CA LYS A 133 -17.46 25.67 -0.06
C LYS A 133 -17.30 25.21 1.39
N ALA A 134 -16.90 23.96 1.61
CA ALA A 134 -16.65 23.44 2.95
C ALA A 134 -15.51 24.22 3.64
N LYS A 135 -14.42 24.48 2.91
CA LYS A 135 -13.29 25.27 3.36
C LYS A 135 -13.69 26.71 3.74
N GLU A 136 -14.45 27.39 2.88
CA GLU A 136 -14.96 28.76 3.14
C GLU A 136 -15.86 28.82 4.38
N ALA A 137 -16.61 27.75 4.65
CA ALA A 137 -17.46 27.64 5.82
C ALA A 137 -16.73 27.15 7.09
N GLY A 138 -15.44 26.80 7.00
CA GLY A 138 -14.69 26.21 8.12
C GLY A 138 -15.20 24.82 8.54
N ILE A 139 -15.81 24.09 7.61
CA ILE A 139 -16.36 22.75 7.85
C ILE A 139 -15.37 21.71 7.32
N GLU A 140 -14.97 20.75 8.16
CA GLU A 140 -14.23 19.57 7.69
C GLU A 140 -15.09 18.78 6.70
N PRO A 141 -14.61 18.48 5.47
CA PRO A 141 -15.40 17.79 4.47
C PRO A 141 -16.01 16.47 4.96
N ALA A 142 -15.27 15.68 5.75
CA ALA A 142 -15.73 14.40 6.28
C ALA A 142 -16.87 14.53 7.32
N CYS A 143 -17.09 15.72 7.89
CA CYS A 143 -18.20 15.99 8.81
C CYS A 143 -19.50 16.34 8.07
N LYS A 144 -19.42 16.75 6.80
CA LYS A 144 -20.60 17.18 6.04
C LYS A 144 -21.53 16.00 5.75
N GLY A 145 -22.75 16.05 6.26
CA GLY A 145 -23.74 14.98 6.06
C GLY A 145 -23.48 13.70 6.87
N SER A 146 -22.41 13.67 7.68
CA SER A 146 -22.03 12.53 8.51
C SER A 146 -22.72 12.60 9.87
N LEU A 147 -23.32 11.49 10.31
CA LEU A 147 -23.86 11.38 11.67
C LEU A 147 -22.77 11.14 12.73
N LEU A 148 -21.63 10.59 12.32
CA LEU A 148 -20.51 10.22 13.19
C LEU A 148 -19.18 10.55 12.50
N ARG A 149 -18.20 10.97 13.30
CA ARG A 149 -16.81 11.17 12.88
C ARG A 149 -15.88 10.64 13.97
N TYR A 150 -15.15 9.58 13.65
CA TYR A 150 -14.12 9.00 14.51
C TYR A 150 -13.08 8.27 13.66
N GLY A 151 -11.93 7.98 14.24
CA GLY A 151 -10.85 7.24 13.59
C GLY A 151 -9.92 6.63 14.64
N ALA A 152 -9.09 5.68 14.20
CA ALA A 152 -7.96 5.25 15.03
C ALA A 152 -6.91 6.37 15.09
N SER A 153 -6.11 6.35 16.14
CA SER A 153 -4.88 7.14 16.23
C SER A 153 -3.72 6.19 16.57
N PRO A 154 -2.48 6.51 16.16
CA PRO A 154 -1.32 5.75 16.62
C PRO A 154 -1.30 5.69 18.15
N PRO A 155 -0.87 4.57 18.77
CA PRO A 155 -0.88 4.43 20.22
C PRO A 155 0.14 5.35 20.92
N TRP A 156 1.06 5.97 20.17
CA TRP A 156 2.14 6.82 20.67
C TRP A 156 2.16 8.15 19.90
N VAL A 157 2.87 9.13 20.47
CA VAL A 157 3.23 10.34 19.75
C VAL A 157 4.25 9.98 18.69
N VAL A 158 3.97 10.34 17.44
CA VAL A 158 4.87 10.17 16.30
C VAL A 158 5.32 11.54 15.87
N GLU A 159 6.63 11.74 15.74
CA GLU A 159 7.21 13.00 15.27
C GLU A 159 6.71 13.33 13.87
N HIS A 160 6.46 14.60 13.62
CA HIS A 160 5.99 15.05 12.32
C HIS A 160 7.12 14.95 11.27
N ALA A 161 6.78 14.67 10.01
CA ALA A 161 7.76 14.48 8.93
C ALA A 161 8.76 15.65 8.81
N ASN A 162 8.32 16.88 9.04
CA ASN A 162 9.16 18.09 8.96
C ASN A 162 10.30 18.13 9.99
N ASP A 163 10.17 17.40 11.11
CA ASP A 163 11.14 17.36 12.19
C ASP A 163 12.12 16.18 12.03
N LEU A 164 11.91 15.33 11.03
CA LEU A 164 12.69 14.13 10.77
C LEU A 164 13.65 14.33 9.60
N LEU A 165 14.82 13.70 9.71
CA LEU A 165 15.80 13.67 8.63
C LEU A 165 15.37 12.68 7.53
N PRO A 166 15.67 12.97 6.25
CA PRO A 166 15.58 11.99 5.19
C PRO A 166 16.41 10.73 5.49
N PHE A 167 15.95 9.58 4.98
CA PHE A 167 16.57 8.27 5.24
C PHE A 167 18.07 8.21 4.91
N ASP A 168 18.53 8.83 3.81
CA ASP A 168 19.95 8.86 3.42
C ASP A 168 20.81 9.60 4.44
N LYS A 169 20.30 10.72 4.99
CA LYS A 169 21.00 11.55 5.97
C LYS A 169 21.17 10.84 7.30
N ILE A 170 20.09 10.25 7.82
CA ILE A 170 20.15 9.54 9.10
C ILE A 170 21.00 8.26 8.97
N SER A 171 20.89 7.53 7.87
CA SER A 171 21.72 6.35 7.62
C SER A 171 23.21 6.70 7.56
N ALA A 172 23.57 7.82 6.90
CA ALA A 172 24.95 8.29 6.87
C ALA A 172 25.49 8.68 8.26
N GLN A 173 24.63 9.24 9.14
CA GLN A 173 25.01 9.54 10.53
C GLN A 173 25.27 8.26 11.33
N LEU A 174 24.39 7.26 11.22
CA LEU A 174 24.54 5.97 11.92
C LEU A 174 25.77 5.18 11.45
N VAL A 175 26.07 5.22 10.15
CA VAL A 175 27.31 4.62 9.62
C VAL A 175 28.54 5.33 10.17
N LYS A 176 28.50 6.66 10.25
CA LYS A 176 29.61 7.47 10.76
C LYS A 176 29.84 7.26 12.27
N SER A 177 28.79 7.04 13.06
CA SER A 177 28.90 6.73 14.49
C SER A 177 29.31 5.29 14.76
N GLY A 178 29.22 4.40 13.76
CA GLY A 178 29.51 2.97 13.91
C GLY A 178 28.35 2.17 14.51
N GLU A 179 27.15 2.77 14.61
CA GLU A 179 25.95 2.08 15.09
C GLU A 179 25.42 1.05 14.08
N ILE A 180 25.65 1.28 12.78
CA ILE A 180 25.29 0.36 11.71
C ILE A 180 26.42 0.24 10.69
N ASP A 181 26.61 -0.98 10.16
CA ASP A 181 27.56 -1.22 9.08
C ASP A 181 27.05 -0.67 7.74
N ALA A 182 27.96 -0.07 6.96
CA ALA A 182 27.62 0.50 5.65
C ALA A 182 27.07 -0.55 4.66
N SER A 183 27.46 -1.82 4.79
CA SER A 183 26.95 -2.93 3.97
C SER A 183 25.48 -3.24 4.27
N VAL A 184 25.02 -3.10 5.52
CA VAL A 184 23.61 -3.27 5.91
C VAL A 184 22.77 -2.15 5.32
N VAL A 185 23.22 -0.89 5.43
CA VAL A 185 22.54 0.25 4.80
C VAL A 185 22.46 0.08 3.28
N LYS A 186 23.54 -0.38 2.64
CA LYS A 186 23.54 -0.67 1.20
C LYS A 186 22.52 -1.75 0.85
N MET A 187 22.51 -2.86 1.59
CA MET A 187 21.57 -3.95 1.38
C MET A 187 20.11 -3.47 1.51
N GLN A 188 19.81 -2.67 2.54
CA GLN A 188 18.50 -2.07 2.73
C GLN A 188 18.12 -1.12 1.60
N SER A 189 19.07 -0.29 1.14
CA SER A 189 18.84 0.62 0.00
C SER A 189 18.57 -0.13 -1.30
N ASP A 190 19.29 -1.22 -1.57
CA ASP A 190 19.07 -2.07 -2.74
C ASP A 190 17.69 -2.76 -2.65
N PHE A 191 17.33 -3.24 -1.45
CA PHE A 191 16.04 -3.87 -1.17
C PHE A 191 14.84 -2.93 -1.38
N LEU A 192 15.03 -1.63 -1.07
CA LEU A 192 14.03 -0.56 -1.19
C LEU A 192 14.24 0.34 -2.42
N ASP A 193 15.07 -0.04 -3.41
CA ASP A 193 15.45 0.83 -4.53
C ASP A 193 14.23 1.41 -5.28
N LEU A 194 13.25 0.57 -5.61
CA LEU A 194 12.00 1.04 -6.23
C LEU A 194 11.26 2.04 -5.33
N TRP A 195 11.19 1.76 -4.03
CA TRP A 195 10.51 2.60 -3.07
C TRP A 195 11.16 3.99 -2.99
N ASN A 196 12.49 4.04 -2.89
CA ASN A 196 13.27 5.28 -2.83
C ASN A 196 13.18 6.12 -4.12
N LYS A 197 12.93 5.48 -5.27
CA LYS A 197 12.66 6.18 -6.54
C LYS A 197 11.29 6.86 -6.55
N LEU A 198 10.30 6.26 -5.89
CA LEU A 198 8.91 6.73 -5.92
C LEU A 198 8.57 7.69 -4.78
N PHE A 199 9.17 7.48 -3.61
CA PHE A 199 8.85 8.21 -2.38
C PHE A 199 10.09 8.79 -1.72
N GLU A 200 9.96 10.00 -1.19
CA GLU A 200 10.82 10.49 -0.12
C GLU A 200 10.36 9.81 1.18
N MET A 201 11.33 9.26 1.90
CA MET A 201 11.09 8.55 3.16
C MET A 201 11.76 9.24 4.33
N ARG A 202 10.99 9.42 5.40
CA ARG A 202 11.49 9.91 6.68
C ARG A 202 11.17 8.88 7.77
N PRO A 203 12.18 8.14 8.25
CA PRO A 203 11.95 7.13 9.25
C PRO A 203 11.63 7.76 10.60
N VAL A 204 10.68 7.15 11.32
CA VAL A 204 10.39 7.50 12.70
C VAL A 204 11.40 6.80 13.62
N PRO A 205 12.09 7.49 14.56
CA PRO A 205 13.18 6.92 15.35
C PRO A 205 12.82 5.64 16.12
N HIS A 206 11.57 5.56 16.60
CA HIS A 206 11.06 4.40 17.35
C HIS A 206 10.46 3.30 16.47
N SER A 207 10.53 3.40 15.14
CA SER A 207 10.00 2.40 14.21
C SER A 207 10.87 1.14 14.17
N VAL A 208 10.31 -0.04 14.48
CA VAL A 208 11.10 -1.29 14.58
C VAL A 208 11.80 -1.63 13.27
N LEU A 209 11.10 -1.52 12.14
CA LEU A 209 11.66 -1.79 10.81
C LEU A 209 12.82 -0.85 10.47
N PHE A 210 12.84 0.36 11.04
CA PHE A 210 13.98 1.26 10.89
C PHE A 210 15.12 0.86 11.83
N GLN A 211 14.83 0.65 13.13
CA GLN A 211 15.84 0.39 14.16
C GLN A 211 16.68 -0.86 13.89
N ASN A 212 16.05 -1.94 13.41
CA ASN A 212 16.76 -3.20 13.09
C ASN A 212 16.95 -3.42 11.58
N SER A 213 16.86 -2.35 10.78
CA SER A 213 17.06 -2.38 9.33
C SER A 213 16.25 -3.48 8.64
N MET A 214 14.95 -3.56 8.97
CA MET A 214 14.01 -4.52 8.41
C MET A 214 14.40 -5.99 8.69
N GLY A 215 15.05 -6.25 9.83
CA GLY A 215 15.56 -7.57 10.19
C GLY A 215 16.89 -7.92 9.50
N MET A 216 17.62 -6.93 8.99
CA MET A 216 19.00 -7.11 8.48
C MET A 216 20.06 -6.81 9.54
N SER A 217 19.65 -6.27 10.70
CA SER A 217 20.50 -6.01 11.85
C SER A 217 19.90 -6.66 13.11
N ASP A 218 20.76 -7.10 14.01
CA ASP A 218 20.43 -7.69 15.32
C ASP A 218 20.37 -6.65 16.46
N GLN A 219 20.44 -5.36 16.11
CA GLN A 219 20.36 -4.27 17.08
C GLN A 219 19.04 -4.32 17.89
N PRO A 220 19.10 -4.17 19.22
CA PRO A 220 17.90 -4.07 20.04
C PRO A 220 17.00 -2.90 19.63
N THR A 221 15.70 -3.05 19.84
CA THR A 221 14.72 -2.00 19.53
C THR A 221 14.12 -1.41 20.79
N THR A 222 13.60 -0.19 20.66
CA THR A 222 12.91 0.49 21.77
C THR A 222 11.62 -0.21 22.21
N GLN A 223 11.16 -1.19 21.44
CA GLN A 223 9.90 -1.90 21.64
C GLN A 223 10.09 -3.36 22.09
N ASP A 224 11.31 -3.81 22.35
CA ASP A 224 11.59 -5.24 22.65
C ASP A 224 10.85 -5.76 23.88
N LYS A 225 10.54 -4.87 24.83
CA LYS A 225 9.78 -5.18 26.05
C LYS A 225 8.28 -5.38 25.80
N LEU A 226 7.78 -4.95 24.64
CA LEU A 226 6.38 -5.10 24.27
C LEU A 226 6.12 -6.48 23.69
N ALA A 227 4.92 -7.00 23.93
CA ALA A 227 4.44 -8.18 23.20
C ALA A 227 4.44 -7.88 21.70
N ILE A 228 4.71 -8.88 20.86
CA ILE A 228 4.83 -8.68 19.40
C ILE A 228 3.62 -7.96 18.80
N THR A 229 2.39 -8.29 19.23
CA THR A 229 1.14 -7.68 18.76
C THR A 229 0.96 -6.22 19.20
N GLN A 230 1.80 -5.72 20.10
CA GLN A 230 1.87 -4.31 20.51
C GLN A 230 3.02 -3.55 19.84
N ARG A 231 3.93 -4.25 19.16
CA ARG A 231 5.03 -3.62 18.41
C ARG A 231 4.53 -3.03 17.10
N ARG A 232 5.16 -1.95 16.65
CA ARG A 232 4.77 -1.15 15.49
C ARG A 232 5.99 -0.71 14.69
N SER A 233 5.77 -0.54 13.40
CA SER A 233 6.68 0.22 12.56
C SER A 233 5.94 1.37 11.92
N PHE A 234 6.63 2.49 11.83
CA PHE A 234 6.14 3.73 11.27
C PHE A 234 7.09 4.23 10.19
N ASP A 235 6.52 4.76 9.12
CA ASP A 235 7.28 5.45 8.10
C ASP A 235 6.47 6.61 7.50
N TRP A 236 7.09 7.79 7.45
CA TRP A 236 6.54 8.90 6.69
C TRP A 236 6.98 8.76 5.24
N MET A 237 6.01 8.87 4.33
CA MET A 237 6.22 8.84 2.90
C MET A 237 5.58 10.03 2.22
N HIS A 238 6.26 10.54 1.20
CA HIS A 238 5.75 11.59 0.32
C HIS A 238 6.16 11.27 -1.12
N MET A 239 5.25 11.39 -2.08
CA MET A 239 5.58 11.10 -3.47
C MET A 239 6.61 12.07 -4.04
N ASN A 240 7.60 11.56 -4.77
CA ASN A 240 8.60 12.40 -5.45
C ASN A 240 8.00 13.19 -6.63
N HIS A 241 6.90 12.69 -7.20
CA HIS A 241 6.23 13.30 -8.35
C HIS A 241 4.76 13.54 -8.05
N ARG A 242 4.34 14.80 -8.16
CA ARG A 242 2.98 15.24 -7.91
C ARG A 242 1.99 14.64 -8.92
N LEU A 243 0.85 14.16 -8.42
CA LEU A 243 -0.33 13.74 -9.17
C LEU A 243 -1.28 14.93 -9.42
N PRO A 244 -2.15 14.88 -10.44
CA PRO A 244 -3.21 15.88 -10.58
C PRO A 244 -4.12 15.90 -9.35
N ALA A 245 -4.64 17.08 -9.01
CA ALA A 245 -5.52 17.25 -7.87
C ALA A 245 -6.71 16.25 -7.88
N VAL A 246 -6.89 15.54 -6.77
CA VAL A 246 -7.89 14.48 -6.61
C VAL A 246 -9.34 14.97 -6.78
N ASP A 247 -9.58 16.25 -6.54
CA ASP A 247 -10.87 16.94 -6.69
C ASP A 247 -11.30 17.13 -8.15
N GLY A 248 -10.46 16.70 -9.11
CA GLY A 248 -10.70 16.78 -10.55
C GLY A 248 -10.40 18.14 -11.16
N SER A 249 -9.87 19.10 -10.39
CA SER A 249 -9.66 20.48 -10.83
C SER A 249 -8.61 20.63 -11.94
N GLU A 250 -7.72 19.65 -12.08
CA GLU A 250 -6.65 19.61 -13.08
C GLU A 250 -6.90 18.61 -14.22
N GLY A 251 -8.05 17.92 -14.21
CA GLY A 251 -8.37 16.87 -15.16
C GLY A 251 -7.55 15.57 -14.96
N PRO A 252 -7.70 14.59 -15.88
CA PRO A 252 -6.94 13.35 -15.81
C PRO A 252 -5.47 13.58 -16.18
N VAL A 253 -4.61 12.66 -15.75
CA VAL A 253 -3.27 12.54 -16.31
C VAL A 253 -3.39 12.28 -17.81
N PRO A 254 -2.69 13.05 -18.66
CA PRO A 254 -2.87 12.96 -20.11
C PRO A 254 -2.41 11.60 -20.66
N ALA A 255 -2.89 11.28 -21.86
CA ALA A 255 -2.42 10.11 -22.60
C ALA A 255 -0.89 10.20 -22.80
N GLY A 256 -0.24 9.04 -22.68
CA GLY A 256 1.21 8.92 -22.82
C GLY A 256 1.66 8.49 -24.21
N PRO A 257 2.98 8.35 -24.41
CA PRO A 257 3.55 7.75 -25.62
C PRO A 257 2.96 6.36 -25.88
N ASN A 258 3.05 5.92 -27.15
CA ASN A 258 2.67 4.58 -27.59
C ASN A 258 1.21 4.20 -27.29
N GLY A 259 0.29 5.16 -27.30
CA GLY A 259 -1.14 4.89 -27.07
C GLY A 259 -1.51 4.60 -25.63
N THR A 260 -0.63 4.92 -24.66
CA THR A 260 -0.94 4.80 -23.23
C THR A 260 -2.12 5.71 -22.87
N LEU A 261 -3.15 5.12 -22.26
CA LEU A 261 -4.39 5.79 -21.91
C LEU A 261 -4.22 6.85 -20.81
N PRO A 262 -5.05 7.91 -20.80
CA PRO A 262 -5.09 8.86 -19.70
C PRO A 262 -5.58 8.19 -18.42
N VAL A 263 -5.15 8.68 -17.25
CA VAL A 263 -5.54 8.12 -15.94
C VAL A 263 -6.37 9.16 -15.17
N PRO A 264 -7.63 8.86 -14.78
CA PRO A 264 -8.43 9.77 -13.95
C PRO A 264 -7.72 10.12 -12.64
N ALA A 265 -7.87 11.36 -12.15
CA ALA A 265 -7.14 11.84 -10.98
C ALA A 265 -7.35 10.97 -9.73
N VAL A 266 -8.60 10.68 -9.37
CA VAL A 266 -8.92 9.77 -8.25
C VAL A 266 -8.24 8.40 -8.44
N ILE A 267 -8.31 7.84 -9.65
CA ILE A 267 -7.70 6.54 -9.98
C ILE A 267 -6.18 6.56 -9.83
N ALA A 268 -5.51 7.64 -10.24
CA ALA A 268 -4.08 7.81 -10.06
C ALA A 268 -3.69 7.80 -8.58
N HIS A 269 -4.43 8.55 -7.77
CA HIS A 269 -4.24 8.63 -6.33
C HIS A 269 -4.41 7.28 -5.63
N ILE A 270 -5.50 6.58 -5.91
CA ILE A 270 -5.81 5.31 -5.23
C ILE A 270 -4.92 4.17 -5.71
N ALA A 271 -4.40 4.24 -6.95
CA ALA A 271 -3.42 3.29 -7.47
C ALA A 271 -2.08 3.42 -6.73
N VAL A 272 -1.59 4.64 -6.48
CA VAL A 272 -0.40 4.87 -5.65
C VAL A 272 -0.66 4.46 -4.22
N MET A 273 -1.80 4.86 -3.63
CA MET A 273 -2.15 4.50 -2.26
C MET A 273 -2.17 2.99 -2.06
N ALA A 274 -2.82 2.26 -2.97
CA ALA A 274 -2.90 0.81 -2.92
C ALA A 274 -1.54 0.13 -3.14
N PHE A 275 -0.71 0.67 -4.04
CA PHE A 275 0.67 0.25 -4.23
C PHE A 275 1.50 0.41 -2.95
N ALA A 276 1.36 1.55 -2.25
CA ALA A 276 2.12 1.84 -1.05
C ALA A 276 1.65 0.97 0.14
N LEU A 277 0.35 0.75 0.26
CA LEU A 277 -0.25 -0.08 1.31
C LEU A 277 0.06 -1.58 1.18
N ASP A 278 0.45 -2.07 0.00
CA ASP A 278 0.93 -3.46 -0.17
C ASP A 278 2.36 -3.66 0.37
N GLY A 279 3.08 -2.56 0.64
CA GLY A 279 4.50 -2.59 0.93
C GLY A 279 4.82 -3.14 2.30
N ALA A 280 5.83 -3.99 2.37
CA ALA A 280 6.45 -4.53 3.58
C ALA A 280 5.61 -5.43 4.50
N ILE A 281 4.27 -5.38 4.45
CA ILE A 281 3.38 -6.12 5.38
C ILE A 281 3.73 -7.61 5.45
N ALA A 282 4.03 -8.25 4.31
CA ALA A 282 4.28 -9.68 4.24
C ALA A 282 5.52 -10.16 5.03
N PHE A 283 6.56 -9.33 5.15
CA PHE A 283 7.79 -9.67 5.87
C PHE A 283 8.00 -8.88 7.16
N ALA A 284 7.26 -7.79 7.37
CA ALA A 284 7.36 -6.95 8.57
C ALA A 284 7.27 -7.74 9.90
N PRO A 285 6.46 -8.82 10.02
CA PRO A 285 6.44 -9.64 11.23
C PRO A 285 7.79 -10.23 11.65
N LEU A 286 8.72 -10.50 10.71
CA LEU A 286 10.07 -10.97 11.05
C LEU A 286 10.85 -9.89 11.80
N SER A 287 10.94 -8.70 11.23
CA SER A 287 11.58 -7.54 11.84
C SER A 287 10.91 -7.18 13.17
N LEU A 288 9.58 -7.17 13.23
CA LEU A 288 8.82 -6.93 14.47
C LEU A 288 9.07 -8.00 15.55
N ALA A 289 9.47 -9.20 15.16
CA ALA A 289 9.85 -10.30 16.06
C ALA A 289 11.37 -10.35 16.36
N ASN A 290 12.17 -9.38 15.90
CA ASN A 290 13.63 -9.41 15.93
C ASN A 290 14.22 -10.67 15.28
N LYS A 291 13.62 -11.13 14.18
CA LYS A 291 14.09 -12.23 13.35
C LYS A 291 14.75 -11.68 12.09
N SER A 292 15.68 -12.45 11.55
CA SER A 292 16.32 -12.08 10.31
C SER A 292 15.32 -12.14 9.17
N ILE A 293 15.40 -11.21 8.22
CA ILE A 293 14.63 -11.33 6.97
C ILE A 293 15.02 -12.60 6.18
N PHE A 294 16.22 -13.12 6.41
CA PHE A 294 16.74 -14.35 5.79
C PHE A 294 16.26 -15.63 6.47
N ASP A 295 15.59 -15.54 7.63
CA ASP A 295 15.01 -16.69 8.32
C ASP A 295 13.79 -17.27 7.56
N ALA A 296 13.30 -16.57 6.54
CA ALA A 296 12.17 -17.00 5.72
C ALA A 296 12.60 -17.40 4.29
N GLU A 297 12.21 -18.61 3.87
CA GLU A 297 12.32 -19.04 2.47
C GLU A 297 11.27 -18.36 1.58
N ALA A 298 10.10 -18.05 2.16
CA ALA A 298 8.99 -17.41 1.50
C ALA A 298 8.23 -16.49 2.45
N ALA A 299 8.14 -15.21 2.08
CA ALA A 299 7.27 -14.21 2.69
C ALA A 299 6.52 -13.50 1.57
N SER A 300 5.22 -13.75 1.42
CA SER A 300 4.42 -13.20 0.32
C SER A 300 2.94 -13.11 0.67
N THR A 301 2.25 -12.14 0.10
CA THR A 301 0.83 -11.92 0.32
C THR A 301 -0.01 -12.99 -0.38
N LEU A 302 -0.99 -13.55 0.32
CA LEU A 302 -1.98 -14.48 -0.25
C LEU A 302 -3.23 -13.71 -0.66
N GLU A 303 -3.77 -12.93 0.26
CA GLU A 303 -4.93 -12.06 0.05
C GLU A 303 -4.75 -10.74 0.78
N PHE A 304 -5.54 -9.76 0.38
CA PHE A 304 -5.55 -8.46 1.01
C PHE A 304 -6.93 -7.80 0.95
N ALA A 305 -7.16 -6.90 1.90
CA ALA A 305 -8.31 -6.02 1.93
C ALA A 305 -7.86 -4.61 2.29
N GLN A 306 -8.14 -3.65 1.41
CA GLN A 306 -7.99 -2.23 1.68
C GLN A 306 -9.36 -1.59 1.92
N ARG A 307 -9.41 -0.70 2.91
CA ARG A 307 -10.58 0.12 3.28
C ARG A 307 -10.16 1.57 3.21
N PHE A 308 -10.91 2.36 2.46
CA PHE A 308 -10.68 3.79 2.32
C PHE A 308 -11.67 4.53 3.21
N HIS A 309 -11.15 5.42 4.05
CA HIS A 309 -11.91 6.15 5.07
C HIS A 309 -12.06 7.63 4.73
N THR A 310 -11.70 8.01 3.51
CA THR A 310 -11.76 9.37 2.98
C THR A 310 -12.23 9.36 1.53
N ASP A 311 -13.01 10.38 1.17
CA ASP A 311 -13.41 10.67 -0.20
C ASP A 311 -12.36 11.56 -0.92
N VAL A 312 -11.30 11.96 -0.23
CA VAL A 312 -10.21 12.80 -0.75
C VAL A 312 -8.87 12.07 -0.55
N PRO A 313 -8.58 10.98 -1.30
CA PRO A 313 -7.37 10.18 -1.12
C PRO A 313 -6.10 10.87 -1.67
N ASP A 314 -5.73 12.02 -1.10
CA ASP A 314 -4.58 12.81 -1.57
C ASP A 314 -3.24 12.16 -1.18
N MET A 315 -2.44 11.81 -2.19
CA MET A 315 -1.10 11.21 -2.09
C MET A 315 0.03 12.24 -2.31
N ASN A 316 -0.32 13.49 -2.59
CA ASN A 316 0.64 14.59 -2.77
C ASN A 316 1.09 15.21 -1.45
N GLN A 317 0.52 14.77 -0.33
CA GLN A 317 0.89 15.20 1.02
C GLN A 317 1.82 14.19 1.69
N TRP A 318 2.39 14.57 2.83
CA TRP A 318 3.04 13.61 3.71
C TRP A 318 2.00 12.67 4.31
N LEU A 319 2.30 11.37 4.27
CA LEU A 319 1.45 10.33 4.81
C LEU A 319 2.26 9.45 5.76
N LEU A 320 1.70 9.20 6.93
CA LEU A 320 2.29 8.29 7.91
C LEU A 320 1.69 6.90 7.72
N ARG A 321 2.54 5.91 7.45
CA ARG A 321 2.14 4.51 7.44
C ARG A 321 2.55 3.83 8.74
N GLU A 322 1.60 3.20 9.41
CA GLU A 322 1.81 2.29 10.54
C GLU A 322 1.69 0.84 10.04
N ILE A 323 2.56 -0.06 10.47
CA ILE A 323 2.44 -1.51 10.25
C ILE A 323 2.41 -2.22 11.60
N LEU A 324 1.45 -3.13 11.77
CA LEU A 324 1.24 -3.88 13.00
C LEU A 324 0.93 -5.37 12.75
N PRO A 325 1.55 -6.29 13.52
CA PRO A 325 1.25 -7.71 13.43
C PRO A 325 0.04 -8.04 14.33
N ILE A 326 -0.86 -8.88 13.84
CA ILE A 326 -2.08 -9.25 14.57
C ILE A 326 -2.04 -10.71 15.01
N ASN A 327 -1.72 -11.63 14.08
CA ASN A 327 -1.69 -13.05 14.37
C ASN A 327 -0.63 -13.77 13.52
N ALA A 328 -0.06 -14.85 14.04
CA ALA A 328 0.88 -15.68 13.30
C ALA A 328 0.78 -17.15 13.72
N GLY A 329 1.13 -18.04 12.82
CA GLY A 329 1.12 -19.49 13.05
C GLY A 329 0.83 -20.26 11.77
N TRP A 330 1.11 -21.55 11.77
CA TRP A 330 0.87 -22.42 10.60
C TRP A 330 1.55 -21.90 9.32
N GLN A 331 2.76 -21.35 9.46
CA GLN A 331 3.53 -20.74 8.36
C GLN A 331 2.79 -19.59 7.66
N ARG A 332 2.01 -18.82 8.42
CA ARG A 332 1.27 -17.65 7.97
C ARG A 332 1.33 -16.52 8.99
N THR A 333 1.13 -15.31 8.49
CA THR A 333 0.98 -14.09 9.29
C THR A 333 -0.25 -13.33 8.82
N TYR A 334 -0.92 -12.68 9.77
CA TYR A 334 -1.96 -11.70 9.54
C TYR A 334 -1.51 -10.39 10.17
N SER A 335 -1.47 -9.34 9.35
CA SER A 335 -0.99 -8.02 9.74
C SER A 335 -1.85 -6.93 9.09
N GLU A 336 -1.85 -5.75 9.71
CA GLU A 336 -2.46 -4.55 9.18
C GLU A 336 -1.39 -3.50 8.85
N ALA A 337 -1.69 -2.65 7.89
CA ALA A 337 -1.11 -1.33 7.75
C ALA A 337 -2.20 -0.27 7.80
N ARG A 338 -1.91 0.86 8.45
CA ARG A 338 -2.81 2.01 8.57
C ARG A 338 -2.12 3.23 8.01
N LEU A 339 -2.89 4.05 7.30
CA LEU A 339 -2.39 5.26 6.66
C LEU A 339 -3.06 6.47 7.29
N PHE A 340 -2.26 7.43 7.70
CA PHE A 340 -2.70 8.68 8.29
C PHE A 340 -2.26 9.85 7.41
N ASP A 341 -3.12 10.85 7.28
CA ASP A 341 -2.79 12.09 6.57
C ASP A 341 -1.87 13.00 7.40
N HIS A 342 -1.51 14.16 6.82
CA HIS A 342 -0.66 15.16 7.46
C HIS A 342 -1.20 15.62 8.83
N ASP A 343 -2.53 15.67 8.97
CA ASP A 343 -3.23 16.12 10.18
C ASP A 343 -3.47 14.97 11.17
N GLY A 344 -3.05 13.75 10.84
CA GLY A 344 -3.19 12.55 11.69
C GLY A 344 -4.54 11.84 11.58
N HIS A 345 -5.37 12.18 10.59
CA HIS A 345 -6.61 11.43 10.35
C HIS A 345 -6.29 10.07 9.71
N HIS A 346 -6.91 9.01 10.21
CA HIS A 346 -6.81 7.68 9.62
C HIS A 346 -7.60 7.61 8.30
N ILE A 347 -6.91 7.58 7.17
CA ILE A 347 -7.50 7.69 5.82
C ILE A 347 -7.61 6.36 5.08
N ALA A 348 -6.82 5.35 5.43
CA ALA A 348 -6.93 4.02 4.85
C ALA A 348 -6.36 2.93 5.74
N THR A 349 -6.87 1.70 5.58
CA THR A 349 -6.32 0.49 6.20
C THR A 349 -6.10 -0.55 5.14
N CYS A 350 -5.03 -1.33 5.25
CA CYS A 350 -4.78 -2.55 4.50
C CYS A 350 -4.59 -3.69 5.48
N SER A 351 -5.27 -4.81 5.30
CA SER A 351 -4.97 -6.06 6.00
C SER A 351 -4.49 -7.11 5.02
N GLN A 352 -3.56 -7.95 5.43
CA GLN A 352 -3.06 -9.04 4.60
C GLN A 352 -2.92 -10.34 5.41
N GLN A 353 -3.43 -11.44 4.85
CA GLN A 353 -2.94 -12.77 5.16
C GLN A 353 -1.78 -13.10 4.23
N CYS A 354 -0.65 -13.45 4.81
CA CYS A 354 0.59 -13.76 4.10
C CYS A 354 1.05 -15.19 4.41
N VAL A 355 1.72 -15.80 3.44
CA VAL A 355 2.57 -16.95 3.72
C VAL A 355 3.87 -16.46 4.37
N LEU A 356 4.31 -17.16 5.41
CA LEU A 356 5.61 -16.97 6.04
C LEU A 356 6.21 -18.35 6.35
N ARG A 357 7.03 -18.87 5.43
CA ARG A 357 7.70 -20.16 5.57
C ARG A 357 9.14 -19.97 5.99
N PRO A 358 9.62 -20.73 6.97
CA PRO A 358 10.99 -20.64 7.43
C PRO A 358 11.96 -21.21 6.38
N ALA A 359 13.20 -20.72 6.39
CA ALA A 359 14.31 -21.28 5.62
C ALA A 359 14.76 -22.63 6.17
N ASP A 360 14.73 -22.78 7.50
CA ASP A 360 14.95 -24.04 8.20
C ASP A 360 13.60 -24.73 8.48
N GLY A 361 13.39 -25.91 7.90
CA GLY A 361 12.16 -26.70 8.05
C GLY A 361 11.94 -27.25 9.46
N ASP A 362 13.00 -27.33 10.27
CA ASP A 362 12.96 -27.88 11.63
C ASP A 362 12.76 -26.78 12.69
N VAL A 363 12.65 -25.50 12.30
CA VAL A 363 12.45 -24.42 13.25
C VAL A 363 11.11 -24.56 13.98
N VAL A 364 11.15 -24.41 15.30
CA VAL A 364 9.97 -24.43 16.17
C VAL A 364 9.80 -23.05 16.80
N ALA A 365 8.65 -22.43 16.59
CA ALA A 365 8.32 -21.16 17.24
C ALA A 365 8.02 -21.37 18.73
N GLU A 366 8.31 -20.35 19.54
CA GLU A 366 7.90 -20.36 20.95
C GLU A 366 6.37 -20.47 21.06
N PRO A 367 5.84 -21.30 21.98
CA PRO A 367 4.40 -21.45 22.15
C PRO A 367 3.74 -20.12 22.52
N TRP A 368 2.61 -19.81 21.88
CA TRP A 368 1.79 -18.68 22.30
C TRP A 368 1.29 -18.92 23.73
N PRO A 369 1.52 -17.99 24.68
CA PRO A 369 1.09 -18.17 26.06
C PRO A 369 -0.42 -18.34 26.12
N ALA A 370 -0.89 -19.25 27.00
CA ALA A 370 -2.31 -19.51 27.16
C ALA A 370 -3.06 -18.20 27.42
N PRO A 371 -4.18 -17.92 26.72
CA PRO A 371 -4.95 -16.71 26.97
C PRO A 371 -5.37 -16.69 28.44
N LYS A 372 -5.23 -15.51 29.08
CA LYS A 372 -5.75 -15.33 30.44
C LYS A 372 -7.25 -15.63 30.42
N PRO A 373 -7.78 -16.42 31.35
CA PRO A 373 -9.22 -16.68 31.40
C PRO A 373 -9.95 -15.33 31.49
N MET A 374 -10.95 -15.13 30.63
CA MET A 374 -11.78 -13.93 30.73
C MET A 374 -12.45 -13.94 32.11
N PRO A 375 -12.43 -12.81 32.84
CA PRO A 375 -13.16 -12.73 34.09
C PRO A 375 -14.62 -13.06 33.82
N THR A 376 -15.15 -14.08 34.50
CA THR A 376 -16.57 -14.40 34.45
C THR A 376 -17.30 -13.13 34.92
N PRO A 377 -18.30 -12.63 34.15
CA PRO A 377 -19.07 -11.48 34.62
C PRO A 377 -19.61 -11.84 36.00
N ALA A 378 -19.27 -11.04 37.03
CA ALA A 378 -19.90 -11.20 38.32
C ALA A 378 -21.42 -11.08 38.08
N SER A 379 -22.15 -12.14 38.39
CA SER A 379 -23.60 -12.18 38.25
C SER A 379 -24.21 -11.12 39.17
N LYS A 380 -24.40 -9.91 38.65
CA LYS A 380 -25.29 -8.92 39.25
C LYS A 380 -26.68 -9.20 38.68
N LEU A 381 -27.35 -10.17 39.30
CA LEU A 381 -28.80 -10.24 39.32
C LEU A 381 -29.33 -9.24 40.35
#